data_AF-A0A7J4S914-F1
#
_entry.id   AF-A0A7J4S914-F1
#
_cell.length_a   1.000
_cell.length_b   1.000
_cell.length_c   1.000
_cell.angle_alpha   90.00
_cell.angle_beta   90.00
_cell.angle_gamma   90.00
#
_symmetry.space_group_name_H-M   'P 1'
#
loop_
_entity.id
_entity.type
_entity.pdbx_description
1 polymer ?
#
loop_
_entity_poly.entity_id
_entity_poly.type
_entity_poly.pdbx_seq_one_letter_code
_entity_poly.pdbx_strand_id
1 'polypeptide(L)'
;DDVDDWTKFSARKHAPWAADGLQAVGEEIGDTTARLGFVGSPWTICMYLLSGGTGDKDFHNARAKIYSNPDQARDMLMRMGAIVGDLLADQVIHGGADGVQLFDTWAGLLSPEIYRKFAMPATARTIEVFREKVGRDTPIIHYAKGSGHLHSAIRELDLNAISLDWRDNLATNRQQFGKQFAFQGNLDPSLLHGSTEMAKSATRRVLAAAGDMPGHIFNLGHGFAPSARIECVETVLREIVGE
;
A
#
# COMPACT_ATOMS: atom_id res chain seq x y z
N ASP A 1 7.23 28.46 -0.71
CA ASP A 1 8.52 28.70 -1.38
C ASP A 1 8.88 27.50 -2.23
N ASP A 2 9.64 26.49 -1.78
CA ASP A 2 10.08 25.37 -2.66
C ASP A 2 8.94 24.57 -3.36
N VAL A 3 7.77 24.46 -2.71
CA VAL A 3 6.60 23.73 -3.24
C VAL A 3 5.89 24.50 -4.34
N ASP A 4 5.97 25.83 -4.32
CA ASP A 4 5.32 26.68 -5.31
C ASP A 4 6.04 26.62 -6.67
N ASP A 5 7.33 26.28 -6.63
CA ASP A 5 8.19 26.08 -7.80
C ASP A 5 8.09 24.66 -8.40
N TRP A 6 7.26 23.78 -7.83
CA TRP A 6 7.06 22.45 -8.41
C TRP A 6 6.48 22.55 -9.81
N THR A 7 7.25 22.06 -10.79
CA THR A 7 6.78 21.96 -12.17
C THR A 7 5.49 21.14 -12.25
N LYS A 8 4.62 21.47 -13.21
CA LYS A 8 3.40 20.70 -13.48
C LYS A 8 3.78 19.28 -13.89
N PHE A 9 3.63 18.35 -12.96
CA PHE A 9 3.90 16.94 -13.19
C PHE A 9 2.87 16.30 -14.12
N SER A 10 3.31 15.29 -14.85
CA SER A 10 2.51 14.40 -15.68
C SER A 10 3.26 13.07 -15.71
N ALA A 11 2.62 12.00 -15.27
CA ALA A 11 3.20 10.67 -15.21
C ALA A 11 3.72 10.24 -16.58
N ARG A 12 2.87 10.31 -17.62
CA ARG A 12 3.24 9.94 -18.99
C ARG A 12 4.44 10.68 -19.55
N LYS A 13 4.66 11.94 -19.16
CA LYS A 13 5.79 12.76 -19.63
C LYS A 13 7.05 12.57 -18.80
N HIS A 14 6.92 12.51 -17.48
CA HIS A 14 8.07 12.62 -16.56
C HIS A 14 8.45 11.28 -15.91
N ALA A 15 7.52 10.33 -15.83
CA ALA A 15 7.75 8.98 -15.31
C ALA A 15 7.10 7.87 -16.19
N PRO A 16 7.26 7.92 -17.53
CA PRO A 16 6.65 6.94 -18.44
C PRO A 16 7.03 5.49 -18.12
N TRP A 17 8.27 5.32 -17.66
CA TRP A 17 8.88 4.03 -17.34
C TRP A 17 8.08 3.20 -16.33
N ALA A 18 7.27 3.81 -15.47
CA ALA A 18 6.48 3.07 -14.49
C ALA A 18 5.38 2.25 -15.17
N ALA A 19 4.63 2.86 -16.08
CA ALA A 19 3.61 2.17 -16.87
C ALA A 19 4.24 1.25 -17.91
N ASP A 20 5.30 1.71 -18.61
CA ASP A 20 5.95 0.93 -19.66
C ASP A 20 6.57 -0.37 -19.11
N GLY A 21 7.15 -0.31 -17.90
CA GLY A 21 7.66 -1.49 -17.21
C GLY A 21 6.56 -2.49 -16.86
N LEU A 22 5.40 -2.01 -16.43
CA LEU A 22 4.25 -2.88 -16.13
C LEU A 22 3.67 -3.51 -17.40
N GLN A 23 3.61 -2.75 -18.49
CA GLN A 23 3.16 -3.23 -19.80
C GLN A 23 4.06 -4.39 -20.27
N ALA A 24 5.38 -4.22 -20.19
CA ALA A 24 6.35 -5.22 -20.61
C ALA A 24 6.20 -6.54 -19.83
N VAL A 25 5.96 -6.47 -18.51
CA VAL A 25 5.69 -7.68 -17.70
C VAL A 25 4.41 -8.38 -18.14
N GLY A 26 3.39 -7.61 -18.55
CA GLY A 26 2.12 -8.12 -19.06
C GLY A 26 2.23 -9.00 -20.30
N GLU A 27 3.29 -8.85 -21.10
CA GLU A 27 3.50 -9.67 -22.31
C GLU A 27 3.94 -11.10 -21.98
N GLU A 28 4.51 -11.33 -20.79
CA GLU A 28 5.01 -12.64 -20.36
C GLU A 28 4.03 -13.42 -19.48
N ILE A 29 3.04 -12.75 -18.89
CA ILE A 29 2.06 -13.34 -17.98
C ILE A 29 0.70 -13.52 -18.68
N GLY A 30 0.09 -14.70 -18.55
CA GLY A 30 -1.21 -14.99 -19.16
C GLY A 30 -2.38 -14.32 -18.45
N ASP A 31 -3.58 -14.46 -19.02
CA ASP A 31 -4.82 -13.81 -18.55
C ASP A 31 -5.35 -14.30 -17.19
N THR A 32 -4.68 -15.25 -16.56
CA THR A 32 -5.06 -15.81 -15.25
C THR A 32 -4.42 -15.10 -14.06
N THR A 33 -3.50 -14.16 -14.31
CA THR A 33 -2.74 -13.46 -13.26
C THR A 33 -2.99 -11.97 -13.32
N ALA A 34 -3.51 -11.39 -12.23
CA ALA A 34 -3.76 -9.96 -12.14
C ALA A 34 -2.44 -9.17 -11.97
N ARG A 35 -2.29 -8.08 -12.72
CA ARG A 35 -1.20 -7.11 -12.60
C ARG A 35 -1.56 -6.02 -11.61
N LEU A 36 -0.67 -5.79 -10.65
CA LEU A 36 -0.83 -4.72 -9.67
C LEU A 36 0.13 -3.57 -9.98
N GLY A 37 -0.43 -2.41 -10.33
CA GLY A 37 0.31 -1.15 -10.28
C GLY A 37 0.48 -0.71 -8.82
N PHE A 38 1.49 0.11 -8.53
CA PHE A 38 1.67 0.60 -7.17
C PHE A 38 2.38 1.95 -7.08
N VAL A 39 2.25 2.58 -5.93
CA VAL A 39 2.96 3.82 -5.57
C VAL A 39 3.02 3.99 -4.05
N GLY A 40 3.96 4.80 -3.56
CA GLY A 40 3.95 5.28 -2.19
C GLY A 40 2.83 6.31 -1.95
N SER A 41 2.29 6.35 -0.73
CA SER A 41 1.33 7.39 -0.32
C SER A 41 1.99 8.78 -0.32
N PRO A 42 1.19 9.86 -0.42
CA PRO A 42 1.73 11.21 -0.34
C PRO A 42 2.51 11.48 0.94
N TRP A 43 1.99 11.01 2.08
CA TRP A 43 2.68 11.12 3.37
C TRP A 43 4.05 10.44 3.33
N THR A 44 4.09 9.19 2.87
CA THR A 44 5.31 8.39 2.81
C THR A 44 6.36 9.00 1.88
N ILE A 45 5.96 9.50 0.72
CA ILE A 45 6.87 10.16 -0.22
C ILE A 45 7.42 11.46 0.38
N CYS A 46 6.56 12.29 0.99
CA CYS A 46 6.99 13.53 1.63
C CYS A 46 7.95 13.30 2.80
N MET A 47 7.81 12.20 3.54
CA MET A 47 8.78 11.82 4.58
C MET A 47 10.20 11.65 4.00
N TYR A 48 10.33 10.95 2.88
CA TYR A 48 11.62 10.80 2.21
C TYR A 48 12.15 12.11 1.62
N LEU A 49 11.28 12.92 1.00
CA LEU A 49 11.65 14.22 0.45
C LEU A 49 12.20 15.17 1.53
N LEU A 50 11.50 15.28 2.66
CA LEU A 50 11.88 16.18 3.75
C LEU A 50 13.12 15.70 4.53
N SER A 51 13.33 14.39 4.62
CA SER A 51 14.50 13.79 5.26
C SER A 51 15.71 13.68 4.33
N GLY A 52 15.54 13.88 3.02
CA GLY A 52 16.63 13.80 2.03
C GLY A 52 17.17 12.37 1.82
N GLY A 53 16.42 11.34 2.18
CA GLY A 53 16.85 9.95 2.02
C GLY A 53 16.11 8.95 2.91
N THR A 54 16.57 7.70 2.87
CA THR A 54 15.91 6.56 3.52
C THR A 54 16.55 6.13 4.84
N GLY A 55 17.55 6.86 5.34
CA GLY A 55 18.33 6.49 6.53
C GLY A 55 17.58 6.69 7.85
N ASP A 56 16.76 7.74 7.94
CA ASP A 56 15.87 7.99 9.09
C ASP A 56 14.59 7.16 8.94
N LYS A 57 14.20 6.46 10.00
CA LYS A 57 12.99 5.62 10.04
C LYS A 57 11.91 6.18 10.97
N ASP A 58 12.24 7.17 11.79
CA ASP A 58 11.32 7.82 12.74
C ASP A 58 10.87 9.21 12.27
N PHE A 59 11.62 9.81 11.34
CA PHE A 59 11.28 11.05 10.64
C PHE A 59 10.99 12.20 11.60
N HIS A 60 11.67 12.27 12.76
CA HIS A 60 11.36 13.25 13.80
C HIS A 60 11.43 14.69 13.28
N ASN A 61 12.50 15.02 12.55
CA ASN A 61 12.69 16.36 11.98
C ASN A 61 11.69 16.67 10.85
N ALA A 62 11.41 15.71 9.97
CA ALA A 62 10.44 15.88 8.89
C ALA A 62 9.01 16.08 9.43
N ARG A 63 8.61 15.28 10.42
CA ARG A 63 7.31 15.43 11.11
C ARG A 63 7.22 16.77 11.85
N ALA A 64 8.26 17.18 12.56
CA ALA A 64 8.31 18.48 13.21
C ALA A 64 8.14 19.64 12.21
N LYS A 65 8.81 19.59 11.05
CA LYS A 65 8.63 20.60 9.99
C LYS A 65 7.18 20.70 9.52
N ILE A 66 6.50 19.55 9.31
CA ILE A 66 5.08 19.52 8.94
C ILE A 66 4.21 20.15 10.03
N TYR A 67 4.40 19.74 11.29
CA TYR A 67 3.55 20.21 12.39
C TYR A 67 3.72 21.71 12.65
N SER A 68 4.94 22.23 12.49
CA SER A 68 5.24 23.65 12.65
C SER A 68 4.72 24.52 11.51
N ASN A 69 4.40 23.94 10.34
CA ASN A 69 3.99 24.69 9.14
C ASN A 69 2.75 24.06 8.48
N PRO A 70 1.60 24.03 9.17
CA PRO A 70 0.46 23.20 8.79
C PRO A 70 -0.14 23.56 7.42
N ASP A 71 -0.25 24.84 7.06
CA ASP A 71 -0.83 25.25 5.78
C ASP A 71 0.07 24.86 4.60
N GLN A 72 1.36 25.17 4.68
CA GLN A 72 2.34 24.77 3.65
C GLN A 72 2.43 23.25 3.51
N ALA A 73 2.39 22.54 4.64
CA ALA A 73 2.42 21.08 4.64
C ALA A 73 1.16 20.49 3.98
N ARG A 74 -0.02 21.06 4.23
CA ARG A 74 -1.26 20.65 3.55
C ARG A 74 -1.13 20.87 2.06
N ASP A 75 -0.67 22.04 1.62
CA ASP A 75 -0.56 22.35 0.20
C ASP A 75 0.44 21.43 -0.53
N MET A 76 1.58 21.14 0.10
CA MET A 76 2.55 20.15 -0.38
C MET A 76 1.94 18.75 -0.50
N LEU A 77 1.28 18.28 0.56
CA LEU A 77 0.68 16.94 0.60
C LEU A 77 -0.46 16.80 -0.43
N MET A 78 -1.27 17.83 -0.63
CA MET A 78 -2.34 17.83 -1.64
C MET A 78 -1.79 17.80 -3.07
N ARG A 79 -0.71 18.57 -3.34
CA ARG A 79 0.01 18.51 -4.64
C ARG A 79 0.61 17.13 -4.87
N MET A 80 1.26 16.56 -3.85
CA MET A 80 1.77 15.18 -3.91
C MET A 80 0.62 14.18 -4.13
N GLY A 81 -0.53 14.38 -3.48
CA GLY A 81 -1.74 13.60 -3.70
C GLY A 81 -2.13 13.51 -5.18
N ALA A 82 -2.17 14.66 -5.87
CA ALA A 82 -2.47 14.71 -7.30
C ALA A 82 -1.40 14.03 -8.18
N ILE A 83 -0.12 14.21 -7.85
CA ILE A 83 1.00 13.56 -8.55
C ILE A 83 0.88 12.04 -8.47
N VAL A 84 0.64 11.53 -7.25
CA VAL A 84 0.52 10.10 -6.96
C VAL A 84 -0.70 9.50 -7.65
N GLY A 85 -1.83 10.21 -7.67
CA GLY A 85 -3.04 9.77 -8.39
C GLY A 85 -2.83 9.68 -9.90
N ASP A 86 -2.15 10.66 -10.49
CA ASP A 86 -1.79 10.64 -11.93
C ASP A 86 -0.85 9.46 -12.26
N LEU A 87 0.13 9.17 -11.39
CA LEU A 87 1.06 8.05 -11.58
C LEU A 87 0.39 6.68 -11.47
N LEU A 88 -0.59 6.50 -10.59
CA LEU A 88 -1.39 5.27 -10.55
C LEU A 88 -2.27 5.12 -11.78
N ALA A 89 -2.91 6.20 -12.22
CA ALA A 89 -3.77 6.16 -13.39
C ALA A 89 -2.98 5.79 -14.65
N ASP A 90 -1.76 6.30 -14.80
CA ASP A 90 -0.88 5.98 -15.92
C ASP A 90 -0.55 4.47 -15.99
N GLN A 91 -0.30 3.83 -14.84
CA GLN A 91 -0.06 2.39 -14.75
C GLN A 91 -1.28 1.56 -15.18
N VAL A 92 -2.51 2.04 -14.97
CA VAL A 92 -3.72 1.38 -15.46
C VAL A 92 -3.88 1.62 -16.97
N ILE A 93 -3.88 2.88 -17.39
CA ILE A 93 -4.23 3.28 -18.76
C ILE A 93 -3.19 2.80 -19.78
N HIS A 94 -1.91 2.89 -19.42
CA HIS A 94 -0.80 2.57 -20.32
C HIS A 94 -0.07 1.29 -19.93
N GLY A 95 -0.01 0.98 -18.63
CA GLY A 95 0.63 -0.25 -18.13
C GLY A 95 -0.27 -1.48 -18.10
N GLY A 96 -1.59 -1.30 -18.24
CA GLY A 96 -2.56 -2.39 -18.17
C GLY A 96 -2.75 -2.96 -16.76
N ALA A 97 -2.52 -2.18 -15.70
CA ALA A 97 -2.78 -2.66 -14.33
C ALA A 97 -4.24 -3.07 -14.12
N ASP A 98 -4.47 -4.29 -13.62
CA ASP A 98 -5.80 -4.83 -13.30
C ASP A 98 -6.29 -4.35 -11.93
N GLY A 99 -5.36 -3.89 -11.07
CA GLY A 99 -5.61 -3.24 -9.79
C GLY A 99 -4.42 -2.40 -9.37
N VAL A 100 -4.60 -1.56 -8.34
CA VAL A 100 -3.51 -0.71 -7.83
C VAL A 100 -3.36 -0.78 -6.32
N GLN A 101 -2.13 -0.62 -5.83
CA GLN A 101 -1.83 -0.60 -4.41
C GLN A 101 -1.12 0.70 -3.97
N LEU A 102 -1.68 1.35 -2.94
CA LEU A 102 -1.09 2.52 -2.28
C LEU A 102 -0.35 2.09 -1.01
N PHE A 103 0.93 2.45 -0.91
CA PHE A 103 1.79 2.11 0.23
C PHE A 103 2.01 3.31 1.15
N ASP A 104 1.27 3.36 2.25
CA ASP A 104 1.44 4.33 3.33
C ASP A 104 2.33 3.80 4.46
N THR A 105 3.55 3.43 4.10
CA THR A 105 4.53 2.75 4.96
C THR A 105 4.82 3.48 6.27
N TRP A 106 4.73 4.81 6.30
CA TRP A 106 5.06 5.63 7.48
C TRP A 106 3.86 6.22 8.22
N ALA A 107 2.63 5.90 7.81
CA ALA A 107 1.44 6.40 8.51
C ALA A 107 1.33 5.89 9.95
N GLY A 108 1.82 4.67 10.24
CA GLY A 108 1.79 4.10 11.59
C GLY A 108 2.53 4.94 12.65
N LEU A 109 3.40 5.87 12.24
CA LEU A 109 4.07 6.82 13.14
C LEU A 109 3.15 7.96 13.62
N LEU A 110 1.95 8.10 13.05
CA LEU A 110 1.02 9.18 13.33
C LEU A 110 -0.01 8.80 14.39
N SER A 111 -0.46 9.78 15.17
CA SER A 111 -1.69 9.65 15.95
C SER A 111 -2.91 9.75 15.03
N PRO A 112 -4.10 9.26 15.45
CA PRO A 112 -5.32 9.37 14.64
C PRO A 112 -5.69 10.82 14.27
N GLU A 113 -5.42 11.78 15.16
CA GLU A 113 -5.66 13.20 14.90
C GLU A 113 -4.76 13.74 13.80
N ILE A 114 -3.45 13.47 13.89
CA ILE A 114 -2.47 13.93 12.90
C ILE A 114 -2.69 13.24 11.56
N TYR A 115 -3.02 11.95 11.56
CA TYR A 115 -3.35 11.21 10.34
C TYR A 115 -4.53 11.84 9.60
N ARG A 116 -5.64 12.11 10.31
CA ARG A 116 -6.82 12.78 9.73
C ARG A 116 -6.52 14.20 9.25
N LYS A 117 -5.63 14.91 9.92
CA LYS A 117 -5.27 16.29 9.56
C LYS A 117 -4.39 16.39 8.32
N PHE A 118 -3.45 15.46 8.12
CA PHE A 118 -2.41 15.60 7.09
C PHE A 118 -2.37 14.46 6.07
N ALA A 119 -2.24 13.21 6.52
CA ALA A 119 -2.01 12.08 5.61
C ALA A 119 -3.29 11.64 4.89
N MET A 120 -4.40 11.51 5.62
CA MET A 120 -5.67 11.03 5.07
C MET A 120 -6.23 11.93 3.95
N PRO A 121 -6.26 13.28 4.07
CA PRO A 121 -6.76 14.13 3.00
C PRO A 121 -5.93 14.01 1.71
N ALA A 122 -4.61 13.85 1.84
CA ALA A 122 -3.72 13.68 0.70
C ALA A 122 -3.94 12.33 0.00
N THR A 123 -4.11 11.27 0.77
CA THR A 123 -4.50 9.95 0.25
C THR A 123 -5.87 10.00 -0.42
N ALA A 124 -6.85 10.70 0.17
CA ALA A 124 -8.16 10.91 -0.46
C ALA A 124 -8.03 11.64 -1.81
N ARG A 125 -7.16 12.66 -1.89
CA ARG A 125 -6.88 13.37 -3.14
C ARG A 125 -6.23 12.47 -4.19
N THR A 126 -5.33 11.56 -3.79
CA THR A 126 -4.78 10.53 -4.68
C THR A 126 -5.88 9.66 -5.28
N ILE A 127 -6.78 9.17 -4.44
CA ILE A 127 -7.89 8.32 -4.87
C ILE A 127 -8.82 9.10 -5.81
N GLU A 128 -9.18 10.33 -5.46
CA GLU A 128 -10.02 11.20 -6.30
C GLU A 128 -9.44 11.36 -7.72
N VAL A 129 -8.18 11.79 -7.83
CA VAL A 129 -7.50 12.00 -9.13
C VAL A 129 -7.40 10.70 -9.93
N PHE A 130 -7.13 9.59 -9.25
CA PHE A 130 -7.12 8.27 -9.87
C PHE A 130 -8.51 7.93 -10.45
N ARG A 131 -9.56 8.04 -9.65
CA ARG A 131 -10.94 7.75 -10.06
C ARG A 131 -11.43 8.65 -11.18
N GLU A 132 -11.05 9.93 -11.19
CA GLU A 132 -11.35 10.86 -12.29
C GLU A 132 -10.82 10.36 -13.65
N LYS A 133 -9.69 9.65 -13.65
CA LYS A 133 -8.99 9.20 -14.87
C LYS A 133 -9.37 7.78 -15.29
N VAL A 134 -9.57 6.87 -14.34
CA VAL A 134 -9.76 5.43 -14.61
C VAL A 134 -11.15 4.90 -14.28
N GLY A 135 -11.99 5.70 -13.61
CA GLY A 135 -13.28 5.24 -13.11
C GLY A 135 -13.19 4.38 -11.85
N ARG A 136 -14.30 3.71 -11.52
CA ARG A 136 -14.47 2.95 -10.26
C ARG A 136 -14.20 1.45 -10.36
N ASP A 137 -14.04 0.93 -11.56
CA ASP A 137 -13.94 -0.52 -11.80
C ASP A 137 -12.58 -1.09 -11.39
N THR A 138 -11.51 -0.30 -11.48
CA THR A 138 -10.17 -0.74 -11.06
C THR A 138 -10.04 -0.73 -9.53
N PRO A 139 -9.77 -1.87 -8.87
CA PRO A 139 -9.69 -1.93 -7.42
C PRO A 139 -8.45 -1.22 -6.85
N ILE A 140 -8.63 -0.57 -5.69
CA ILE A 140 -7.55 0.04 -4.91
C ILE A 140 -7.34 -0.74 -3.61
N ILE A 141 -6.09 -1.13 -3.38
CA ILE A 141 -5.60 -1.74 -2.13
C ILE A 141 -4.83 -0.67 -1.35
N HIS A 142 -5.17 -0.45 -0.08
CA HIS A 142 -4.40 0.44 0.79
C HIS A 142 -3.61 -0.36 1.83
N TYR A 143 -2.29 -0.19 1.84
CA TYR A 143 -1.41 -0.73 2.87
C TYR A 143 -0.87 0.38 3.75
N ALA A 144 -1.00 0.25 5.07
CA ALA A 144 -0.34 1.13 6.01
C ALA A 144 0.32 0.31 7.13
N LYS A 145 1.63 0.39 7.23
CA LYS A 145 2.39 -0.40 8.22
C LYS A 145 2.18 0.16 9.61
N GLY A 146 1.89 -0.72 10.57
CA GLY A 146 1.74 -0.41 11.99
C GLY A 146 0.57 0.52 12.26
N SER A 147 -0.51 0.35 11.51
CA SER A 147 -1.59 1.32 11.43
C SER A 147 -2.92 0.83 12.00
N GLY A 148 -2.93 -0.23 12.82
CA GLY A 148 -4.14 -0.76 13.44
C GLY A 148 -4.98 0.31 14.16
N HIS A 149 -4.33 1.29 14.80
CA HIS A 149 -4.98 2.44 15.45
C HIS A 149 -5.55 3.50 14.48
N LEU A 150 -5.20 3.43 13.20
CA LEU A 150 -5.65 4.31 12.12
C LEU A 150 -6.72 3.67 11.24
N HIS A 151 -6.98 2.36 11.38
CA HIS A 151 -7.91 1.63 10.51
C HIS A 151 -9.33 2.18 10.52
N SER A 152 -9.79 2.84 11.59
CA SER A 152 -11.09 3.52 11.58
C SER A 152 -11.14 4.62 10.53
N ALA A 153 -10.09 5.45 10.45
CA ALA A 153 -9.97 6.52 9.45
C ALA A 153 -9.72 5.97 8.04
N ILE A 154 -8.86 4.95 7.90
CA ILE A 154 -8.55 4.35 6.59
C ILE A 154 -9.80 3.78 5.92
N ARG A 155 -10.72 3.17 6.69
CA ARG A 155 -11.98 2.62 6.16
C ARG A 155 -12.97 3.69 5.67
N GLU A 156 -12.74 4.96 5.98
CA GLU A 156 -13.56 6.07 5.45
C GLU A 156 -13.17 6.44 4.00
N LEU A 157 -12.04 5.94 3.49
CA LEU A 157 -11.57 6.18 2.12
C LEU A 157 -12.28 5.27 1.09
N ASP A 158 -12.38 5.73 -0.15
CA ASP A 158 -12.99 4.99 -1.29
C ASP A 158 -12.04 3.86 -1.80
N LEU A 159 -11.97 2.78 -1.01
CA LEU A 159 -11.06 1.65 -1.19
C LEU A 159 -11.82 0.33 -1.42
N ASN A 160 -11.16 -0.61 -2.08
CA ASN A 160 -11.70 -1.96 -2.30
C ASN A 160 -11.11 -2.98 -1.33
N ALA A 161 -9.84 -2.80 -0.95
CA ALA A 161 -9.15 -3.70 -0.04
C ALA A 161 -8.23 -2.98 0.94
N ILE A 162 -8.04 -3.59 2.11
CA ILE A 162 -7.10 -3.13 3.15
C ILE A 162 -6.05 -4.22 3.34
N SER A 163 -4.79 -3.85 3.15
CA SER A 163 -3.65 -4.73 3.39
C SER A 163 -3.16 -4.54 4.82
N LEU A 164 -3.21 -5.64 5.59
CA LEU A 164 -2.90 -5.66 7.01
C LEU A 164 -1.47 -6.13 7.24
N ASP A 165 -0.85 -5.65 8.32
CA ASP A 165 0.39 -6.26 8.81
C ASP A 165 0.11 -7.32 9.89
N TRP A 166 1.14 -8.07 10.28
CA TRP A 166 1.00 -9.24 11.14
C TRP A 166 0.54 -8.95 12.57
N ARG A 167 0.56 -7.67 12.98
CA ARG A 167 0.05 -7.25 14.29
C ARG A 167 -1.47 -7.15 14.31
N ASP A 168 -2.10 -7.03 13.14
CA ASP A 168 -3.54 -6.93 13.02
C ASP A 168 -4.21 -8.29 13.16
N ASN A 169 -5.36 -8.32 13.84
CA ASN A 169 -6.18 -9.53 13.90
C ASN A 169 -7.00 -9.66 12.61
N LEU A 170 -6.56 -10.51 11.69
CA LEU A 170 -7.24 -10.76 10.41
C LEU A 170 -8.68 -11.26 10.60
N ALA A 171 -8.90 -12.22 11.50
CA ALA A 171 -10.21 -12.81 11.74
C ALA A 171 -11.22 -11.76 12.21
N THR A 172 -10.85 -10.91 13.16
CA THR A 172 -11.69 -9.81 13.64
C THR A 172 -12.01 -8.81 12.54
N ASN A 173 -11.00 -8.43 11.74
CA ASN A 173 -11.19 -7.50 10.62
C ASN A 173 -12.18 -8.06 9.59
N ARG A 174 -12.03 -9.34 9.24
CA ARG A 174 -12.92 -10.02 8.28
C ARG A 174 -14.33 -10.24 8.82
N GLN A 175 -14.45 -10.61 10.09
CA GLN A 175 -15.75 -10.76 10.74
C GLN A 175 -16.55 -9.45 10.74
N GLN A 176 -15.89 -8.33 11.05
CA GLN A 176 -16.56 -7.03 11.16
C GLN A 176 -16.78 -6.34 9.82
N PHE A 177 -15.81 -6.43 8.91
CA PHE A 177 -15.76 -5.58 7.70
C PHE A 177 -15.59 -6.36 6.40
N GLY A 178 -15.55 -7.70 6.42
CA GLY A 178 -15.33 -8.53 5.23
C GLY A 178 -16.44 -8.49 4.18
N LYS A 179 -17.59 -7.87 4.50
CA LYS A 179 -18.66 -7.57 3.52
C LYS A 179 -18.43 -6.25 2.76
N GLN A 180 -17.55 -5.39 3.28
CA GLN A 180 -17.28 -4.06 2.73
C GLN A 180 -15.92 -4.02 2.01
N PHE A 181 -14.92 -4.70 2.57
CA PHE A 181 -13.56 -4.69 2.04
C PHE A 181 -13.03 -6.10 1.88
N ALA A 182 -12.23 -6.32 0.84
CA ALA A 182 -11.29 -7.42 0.82
C ALA A 182 -10.13 -7.13 1.79
N PHE A 183 -9.49 -8.18 2.28
CA PHE A 183 -8.32 -8.08 3.16
C PHE A 183 -7.13 -8.78 2.53
N GLN A 184 -6.01 -8.08 2.48
CA GLN A 184 -4.73 -8.62 2.03
C GLN A 184 -3.80 -8.85 3.22
N GLY A 185 -3.03 -9.94 3.22
CA GLY A 185 -2.07 -10.26 4.28
C GLY A 185 -2.44 -11.52 5.08
N ASN A 186 -1.91 -11.72 6.28
CA ASN A 186 -0.99 -10.82 6.98
C ASN A 186 0.13 -11.59 7.69
N LEU A 187 0.71 -12.58 7.02
CA LEU A 187 1.79 -13.41 7.59
C LEU A 187 3.00 -12.56 8.01
N ASP A 188 3.54 -12.81 9.21
CA ASP A 188 4.78 -12.19 9.67
C ASP A 188 5.96 -12.70 8.82
N PRO A 189 6.67 -11.83 8.08
CA PRO A 189 7.78 -12.24 7.22
C PRO A 189 8.94 -12.88 8.01
N SER A 190 9.10 -12.58 9.30
CA SER A 190 10.16 -13.16 10.14
C SER A 190 10.04 -14.68 10.27
N LEU A 191 8.83 -15.23 10.10
CA LEU A 191 8.57 -16.67 10.18
C LEU A 191 9.13 -17.45 8.98
N LEU A 192 9.68 -16.76 7.97
CA LEU A 192 10.30 -17.36 6.79
C LEU A 192 11.82 -17.55 6.91
N HIS A 193 12.39 -17.25 8.08
CA HIS A 193 13.81 -17.45 8.37
C HIS A 193 14.07 -18.74 9.17
N GLY A 194 13.02 -19.32 9.77
CA GLY A 194 13.07 -20.50 10.61
C GLY A 194 13.00 -21.81 9.82
N SER A 195 12.17 -22.75 10.30
CA SER A 195 11.92 -24.04 9.63
C SER A 195 10.71 -23.98 8.70
N THR A 196 10.66 -24.90 7.73
CA THR A 196 9.51 -25.06 6.82
C THR A 196 8.25 -25.44 7.59
N GLU A 197 8.36 -26.19 8.69
CA GLU A 197 7.26 -26.54 9.58
C GLU A 197 6.66 -25.30 10.25
N MET A 198 7.50 -24.33 10.65
CA MET A 198 7.02 -23.06 11.18
C MET A 198 6.30 -22.25 10.10
N ALA A 199 6.89 -22.14 8.91
CA ALA A 199 6.28 -21.44 7.78
C ALA A 199 4.91 -22.06 7.39
N LYS A 200 4.85 -23.40 7.31
CA LYS A 200 3.62 -24.18 7.08
C LYS A 200 2.56 -23.91 8.15
N SER A 201 2.94 -24.07 9.42
CA SER A 201 2.03 -23.83 10.55
C SER A 201 1.51 -22.40 10.58
N ALA A 202 2.36 -21.41 10.31
CA ALA A 202 1.99 -20.01 10.26
C ALA A 202 1.05 -19.68 9.09
N THR A 203 1.32 -20.23 7.91
CA THR A 203 0.47 -20.09 6.73
C THR A 203 -0.93 -20.64 7.01
N ARG A 204 -1.03 -21.85 7.56
CA ARG A 204 -2.31 -22.46 7.95
C ARG A 204 -3.07 -21.63 8.97
N ARG A 205 -2.39 -21.02 9.94
CA ARG A 205 -3.03 -20.11 10.91
C ARG A 205 -3.63 -18.88 10.23
N VAL A 206 -2.93 -18.27 9.27
CA VAL A 206 -3.45 -17.12 8.53
C VAL A 206 -4.64 -17.52 7.66
N LEU A 207 -4.56 -18.66 6.95
CA LEU A 207 -5.69 -19.19 6.16
C LEU A 207 -6.91 -19.49 7.04
N ALA A 208 -6.71 -20.14 8.20
CA ALA A 208 -7.79 -20.40 9.14
C ALA A 208 -8.40 -19.11 9.71
N ALA A 209 -7.58 -18.10 9.99
CA ALA A 209 -8.06 -16.78 10.43
C ALA A 209 -8.81 -16.03 9.33
N ALA A 210 -8.47 -16.26 8.06
CA ALA A 210 -9.21 -15.74 6.93
C ALA A 210 -10.60 -16.41 6.82
N GLY A 211 -10.67 -17.71 7.06
CA GLY A 211 -11.90 -18.49 6.88
C GLY A 211 -12.37 -18.51 5.43
N ASP A 212 -13.55 -19.07 5.19
CA ASP A 212 -13.95 -19.52 3.84
C ASP A 212 -14.69 -18.45 3.01
N MET A 213 -14.97 -17.28 3.59
CA MET A 213 -15.63 -16.19 2.87
C MET A 213 -14.71 -15.64 1.76
N PRO A 214 -15.24 -15.22 0.60
CA PRO A 214 -14.44 -14.52 -0.42
C PRO A 214 -13.77 -13.24 0.11
N GLY A 215 -12.83 -12.70 -0.66
CA GLY A 215 -12.19 -11.41 -0.36
C GLY A 215 -10.97 -11.52 0.56
N HIS A 216 -10.26 -12.65 0.56
CA HIS A 216 -8.91 -12.75 1.14
C HIS A 216 -7.87 -12.81 0.02
N ILE A 217 -6.85 -11.96 0.10
CA ILE A 217 -5.64 -12.05 -0.71
C ILE A 217 -4.50 -12.43 0.25
N PHE A 218 -4.07 -13.69 0.26
CA PHE A 218 -2.96 -14.08 1.12
C PHE A 218 -1.71 -13.28 0.75
N ASN A 219 -1.06 -12.68 1.74
CA ASN A 219 0.22 -12.02 1.56
C ASN A 219 0.99 -11.97 2.89
N LEU A 220 2.24 -11.54 2.81
CA LEU A 220 3.00 -11.12 3.98
C LEU A 220 2.50 -9.76 4.47
N GLY A 221 2.68 -9.49 5.76
CA GLY A 221 2.39 -8.18 6.36
C GLY A 221 3.45 -7.11 6.04
N HIS A 222 4.55 -7.50 5.39
CA HIS A 222 5.61 -6.64 4.87
C HIS A 222 6.50 -7.43 3.89
N GLY A 223 7.30 -6.74 3.07
CA GLY A 223 8.22 -7.39 2.14
C GLY A 223 9.26 -8.30 2.81
N PHE A 224 9.73 -9.28 2.05
CA PHE A 224 10.78 -10.22 2.46
C PHE A 224 12.07 -9.50 2.87
N ALA A 225 12.75 -10.04 3.89
CA ALA A 225 14.15 -9.72 4.11
C ALA A 225 15.02 -10.57 3.16
N PRO A 226 16.16 -10.05 2.66
CA PRO A 226 17.05 -10.81 1.77
C PRO A 226 17.53 -12.16 2.32
N SER A 227 17.52 -12.33 3.64
CA SER A 227 17.90 -13.56 4.33
C SER A 227 16.76 -14.58 4.49
N ALA A 228 15.59 -14.35 3.88
CA ALA A 228 14.47 -15.31 3.91
C ALA A 228 14.86 -16.61 3.21
N ARG A 229 14.48 -17.75 3.77
CA ARG A 229 14.82 -19.07 3.21
C ARG A 229 13.86 -19.42 2.07
N ILE A 230 14.41 -19.69 0.89
CA ILE A 230 13.63 -20.08 -0.30
C ILE A 230 12.69 -21.26 -0.01
N GLU A 231 13.17 -22.30 0.68
CA GLU A 231 12.36 -23.46 1.07
C GLU A 231 11.12 -23.09 1.91
N CYS A 232 11.24 -22.07 2.76
CA CYS A 232 10.10 -21.56 3.55
C CYS A 232 9.11 -20.81 2.65
N VAL A 233 9.60 -20.03 1.67
CA VAL A 233 8.75 -19.35 0.68
C VAL A 233 7.99 -20.37 -0.16
N GLU A 234 8.67 -21.40 -0.68
CA GLU A 234 8.02 -22.49 -1.43
C GLU A 234 6.98 -23.22 -0.60
N THR A 235 7.29 -23.45 0.69
CA THR A 235 6.34 -24.09 1.61
C THR A 235 5.08 -23.25 1.78
N VAL A 236 5.19 -21.93 1.93
CA VAL A 236 4.05 -21.01 2.00
C VAL A 236 3.23 -21.09 0.71
N LEU A 237 3.88 -21.04 -0.45
CA LEU A 237 3.20 -21.08 -1.75
C LEU A 237 2.40 -22.37 -1.92
N ARG A 238 2.99 -23.54 -1.67
CA ARG A 238 2.30 -24.84 -1.74
C ARG A 238 1.05 -24.89 -0.87
N GLU A 239 1.15 -24.42 0.38
CA GLU A 239 0.01 -24.40 1.31
C GLU A 239 -1.11 -23.45 0.87
N ILE A 240 -0.80 -22.33 0.19
CA ILE A 240 -1.81 -21.39 -0.31
C ILE A 240 -2.55 -21.97 -1.52
N VAL A 241 -1.84 -22.64 -2.43
CA VAL A 241 -2.45 -23.24 -3.64
C VAL A 241 -3.08 -24.61 -3.39
N GLY A 242 -2.85 -25.20 -2.22
CA GLY A 242 -3.45 -26.47 -1.80
C GLY A 242 -2.68 -27.73 -2.27
N GLU A 243 -1.37 -27.59 -2.50
CA GLU A 243 -0.44 -28.69 -2.86
C GLU A 243 0.17 -29.41 -1.64
#